data_AF-A0A3S4HX79-F1
#
_entry.id   AF-A0A3S4HX79-F1
#
_cell.length_a   1.000
_cell.length_b   1.000
_cell.length_c   1.000
_cell.angle_alpha   90.00
_cell.angle_beta   90.00
_cell.angle_gamma   90.00
#
_symmetry.space_group_name_H-M   'P 1'
#
loop_
_entity.id
_entity.type
_entity.pdbx_description
1 polymer ?
#
loop_
_entity_poly.entity_id
_entity_poly.type
_entity_poly.pdbx_seq_one_letter_code
_entity_poly.pdbx_strand_id
1 'polypeptide(L)' 'MFADILGLPTLWVPHSYPACGQHGVNEHLLQSVAREGLQIMTRLFWDLGDNGVNVLAQRRQEATR' A
#
# COMPACT_ATOMS: atom_id res chain seq x y z
N MET A 1 -7.62 -9.40 -10.45
CA MET A 1 -8.73 -10.16 -9.85
C MET A 1 -9.56 -9.31 -8.88
N PHE A 2 -9.06 -8.89 -7.70
CA PHE A 2 -9.88 -8.03 -6.80
C PHE A 2 -10.20 -6.66 -7.38
N ALA A 3 -9.22 -5.98 -7.99
CA ALA A 3 -9.41 -4.69 -8.64
C ALA A 3 -10.57 -4.73 -9.66
N ASP A 4 -10.62 -5.79 -10.46
CA ASP A 4 -11.58 -5.94 -11.56
C ASP A 4 -12.99 -6.28 -11.05
N ILE A 5 -13.08 -7.15 -10.03
CA ILE A 5 -14.37 -7.56 -9.45
C ILE A 5 -15.02 -6.40 -8.69
N LEU A 6 -14.22 -5.64 -7.92
CA LEU A 6 -14.74 -4.57 -7.07
C LEU A 6 -14.83 -3.23 -7.81
N GLY A 7 -14.17 -3.09 -8.96
CA GLY A 7 -14.08 -1.81 -9.68
C GLY A 7 -13.38 -0.72 -8.88
N LEU A 8 -12.52 -1.09 -7.92
CA LEU A 8 -11.84 -0.17 -7.01
C LEU A 8 -10.37 0.04 -7.40
N PRO A 9 -9.86 1.28 -7.30
CA PRO A 9 -8.42 1.54 -7.41
C PRO A 9 -7.65 0.65 -6.44
N THR A 10 -6.74 -0.16 -6.97
CA THR A 10 -5.94 -1.12 -6.20
C THR A 10 -4.47 -0.78 -6.31
N LEU A 11 -3.78 -0.72 -5.17
CA LEU A 11 -2.35 -0.47 -5.08
C LEU A 11 -1.66 -1.70 -4.47
N TRP A 12 -0.52 -2.09 -5.05
CA TRP A 12 0.37 -3.10 -4.47
C TRP A 12 1.57 -2.42 -3.82
N VAL A 13 1.83 -2.73 -2.55
CA VAL A 13 2.96 -2.19 -1.78
C VAL A 13 3.86 -3.35 -1.36
N PRO A 14 5.00 -3.58 -2.03
CA PRO A 14 5.86 -4.71 -1.72
C PRO A 14 6.66 -4.47 -0.43
N HIS A 15 6.62 -5.46 0.46
CA HIS A 15 7.43 -5.51 1.70
C HIS A 15 8.30 -6.76 1.74
N SER A 16 8.78 -7.18 0.57
CA SER A 16 9.64 -8.35 0.39
C SER A 16 10.94 -7.94 -0.29
N TYR A 17 11.82 -8.90 -0.52
CA TYR A 17 13.09 -8.69 -1.21
C TYR A 17 13.47 -9.94 -2.03
N PRO A 18 14.31 -9.82 -3.08
CA PRO A 18 14.50 -10.90 -4.06
C PRO A 18 14.98 -12.26 -3.52
N ALA A 19 15.66 -12.28 -2.37
CA ALA A 19 16.22 -13.51 -1.77
C ALA A 19 15.41 -14.02 -0.56
N CYS A 20 14.18 -13.54 -0.36
CA CYS A 20 13.31 -14.01 0.72
C CYS A 20 12.95 -15.50 0.64
N GLY A 21 13.12 -16.12 -0.53
CA GLY A 21 12.83 -17.54 -0.73
C GLY A 21 11.34 -17.84 -0.64
N GLN A 22 10.48 -16.95 -1.13
CA GLN A 22 9.02 -17.12 -1.09
C GLN A 22 8.63 -18.48 -1.69
N HIS A 23 7.86 -19.29 -0.94
CA HIS A 23 7.50 -20.66 -1.29
C HIS A 23 8.67 -21.66 -1.36
N GLY A 24 9.82 -21.35 -0.76
CA GLY A 24 11.03 -22.17 -0.74
C GLY A 24 11.49 -22.58 0.66
N VAL A 25 12.53 -23.42 0.73
CA VAL A 25 13.18 -23.78 2.00
C VAL A 25 13.88 -22.56 2.58
N ASN A 26 13.82 -22.39 3.90
CA ASN A 26 14.36 -21.22 4.62
C ASN A 26 13.77 -19.89 4.13
N GLU A 27 12.46 -19.87 3.82
CA GLU A 27 11.73 -18.62 3.63
C GLU A 27 11.91 -17.70 4.85
N HIS A 28 12.30 -16.46 4.62
CA HIS A 28 12.62 -15.52 5.69
C HIS A 28 12.41 -14.06 5.28
N LEU A 29 12.28 -13.21 6.29
CA LEU A 29 12.12 -11.77 6.15
C LEU A 29 13.22 -11.05 6.92
N LEU A 30 13.84 -10.05 6.29
CA LEU A 30 14.81 -9.19 6.97
C LEU A 30 14.08 -8.30 7.97
N GLN A 31 14.60 -8.22 9.20
CA GLN A 31 14.01 -7.37 10.25
C GLN A 31 13.95 -5.89 9.83
N SER A 32 14.92 -5.41 9.06
CA SER A 32 14.94 -4.05 8.51
C SER A 32 13.77 -3.81 7.55
N VAL A 33 13.53 -4.75 6.62
CA VAL A 33 12.42 -4.67 5.67
C VAL A 33 11.07 -4.75 6.39
N ALA A 34 10.94 -5.61 7.40
CA ALA A 34 9.73 -5.68 8.23
C ALA A 34 9.44 -4.34 8.93
N ARG A 35 10.48 -3.70 9.48
CA ARG A 35 10.36 -2.41 10.16
C ARG A 35 9.95 -1.29 9.21
N GLU A 36 10.57 -1.22 8.05
CA GLU A 36 10.25 -0.22 7.02
C GLU A 36 8.82 -0.41 6.52
N GLY A 37 8.42 -1.66 6.22
CA GLY A 37 7.06 -1.95 5.80
C GLY A 37 6.01 -1.57 6.83
N LEU A 38 6.29 -1.78 8.11
CA LEU A 38 5.40 -1.31 9.18
C LEU A 38 5.27 0.22 9.16
N GLN A 39 6.37 0.95 9.05
CA GLN A 39 6.36 2.41 9.00
C GLN A 39 5.56 2.94 7.79
N ILE A 40 5.77 2.35 6.61
CA ILE A 40 5.06 2.69 5.38
C ILE A 40 3.55 2.48 5.57
N MET A 41 3.15 1.28 6.00
CA MET A 41 1.73 0.96 6.12
C MET A 41 1.05 1.77 7.22
N THR A 42 1.72 1.99 8.36
CA THR A 42 1.21 2.86 9.43
C THR A 42 0.93 4.27 8.90
N ARG A 43 1.88 4.86 8.17
CA ARG A 43 1.69 6.21 7.64
C ARG A 43 0.63 6.25 6.54
N LEU A 44 0.61 5.27 5.65
CA LEU A 44 -0.37 5.18 4.57
C LEU A 44 -1.79 5.11 5.13
N PHE A 45 -2.04 4.23 6.10
CA PHE A 45 -3.37 4.14 6.71
C PHE A 45 -3.76 5.39 7.49
N TRP A 46 -2.80 5.99 8.21
CA TRP A 46 -3.04 7.23 8.94
C TRP A 46 -3.44 8.37 7.99
N ASP A 47 -2.65 8.62 6.94
CA ASP A 47 -2.89 9.72 6.00
C ASP A 47 -4.19 9.53 5.21
N LEU A 48 -4.52 8.29 4.84
CA LEU A 48 -5.78 7.99 4.17
C LEU A 48 -6.99 8.24 5.08
N GLY A 49 -6.89 7.93 6.38
CA GLY A 49 -7.95 8.18 7.34
C GLY A 49 -8.13 9.66 7.68
N ASP A 50 -7.02 10.36 7.91
CA ASP A 50 -7.00 11.75 8.38
C ASP A 50 -7.26 12.75 7.24
N ASN A 51 -6.66 12.51 6.07
CA ASN A 51 -6.65 13.47 4.96
C ASN A 51 -7.37 12.97 3.69
N GLY A 52 -7.84 11.72 3.66
CA GLY A 52 -8.43 11.13 2.46
C GLY A 52 -9.63 11.90 1.89
N VAL A 53 -10.50 12.43 2.76
CA VAL A 53 -11.66 13.22 2.34
C VAL A 53 -11.24 14.52 1.64
N ASN A 54 -10.20 15.19 2.15
CA ASN A 54 -9.68 16.41 1.57
C ASN A 54 -9.06 16.14 0.19
N VAL A 55 -8.30 15.05 0.06
CA VAL A 55 -7.73 14.61 -1.23
C VAL A 55 -8.81 14.32 -2.26
N LEU A 56 -9.90 13.64 -1.86
CA LEU A 56 -11.03 13.37 -2.76
C LEU A 56 -11.75 14.65 -3.19
N ALA A 57 -11.97 15.59 -2.27
CA ALA A 57 -12.58 16.87 -2.57
C ALA A 57 -11.74 17.68 -3.57
N GLN A 58 -10.43 17.73 -3.38
CA GLN A 58 -9.51 18.40 -4.29
C GLN A 58 -9.57 17.79 -5.70
N ARG A 59 -9.48 16.45 -5.82
CA ARG A 59 -9.53 15.78 -7.13
C ARG A 59 -10.83 16.04 -7.88
N ARG A 60 -11.96 16.14 -7.18
CA ARG A 60 -13.25 16.48 -7.80
C ARG A 60 -13.26 17.91 -8.33
N GLN A 61 -12.72 18.87 -7.57
CA GLN A 61 -12.60 20.25 -8.01
C GLN A 61 -11.72 20.38 -9.27
N GLU A 62 -10.60 19.65 -9.31
CA GLU A 62 -9.71 19.60 -10.49
C GLU A 62 -10.42 19.02 -11.71
N ALA A 63 -11.21 17.96 -11.55
CA ALA A 63 -11.95 17.34 -12.64
C ALA A 63 -13.11 18.19 -13.21
N THR A 64 -13.52 19.25 -12.50
CA THR A 64 -14.61 20.14 -12.91
C THR A 64 -14.11 21.46 -13.52
N ARG A 65 -12.78 21.67 -13.55
CA ARG A 65 -12.12 22.79 -14.23
C ARG A 65 -11.70 22.36 -15.63
#